data_AF-A0A847F5K9-F1
#
_entry.id   AF-A0A847F5K9-F1
#
_cell.length_a   1.000
_cell.length_b   1.000
_cell.length_c   1.000
_cell.angle_alpha   90.00
_cell.angle_beta   90.00
_cell.angle_gamma   90.00
#
_symmetry.space_group_name_H-M   'P 1'
#
loop_
_entity.id
_entity.type
_entity.pdbx_description
1 polymer ?
#
loop_
_entity_poly.entity_id
_entity_poly.type
_entity_poly.pdbx_seq_one_letter_code
_entity_poly.pdbx_strand_id
1 'polypeptide(L)'
;MSPIFVSQETIDRWLTEDRIDVEGERITLKPYGLAVELVPAVHLVQEVAGGGDEKAWLGKVKSIQEIEGEGGEHDPGSVILGESAYEVVEGFIGRLAGSTDPGLAESARRTLSQITPKDGLEALARHLVIS
;
A
#
# COMPACT_ATOMS: atom_id res chain seq x y z
N MET A 1 3.66 10.10 9.56
CA MET A 1 3.49 9.90 8.10
C MET A 1 2.89 8.51 7.94
N SER A 2 1.60 8.41 7.60
CA SER A 2 0.92 7.10 7.57
C SER A 2 1.09 6.47 6.19
N PRO A 3 1.72 5.28 6.10
CA PRO A 3 1.76 4.53 4.85
C PRO A 3 0.33 4.20 4.40
N ILE A 4 0.05 4.35 3.11
CA ILE A 4 -1.28 4.07 2.56
C ILE A 4 -1.25 2.68 1.97
N PHE A 5 -2.15 1.82 2.45
CA PHE A 5 -2.34 0.49 1.92
C PHE A 5 -3.29 0.54 0.72
N VAL A 6 -2.91 -0.13 -0.35
CA VAL A 6 -3.67 -0.26 -1.59
C VAL A 6 -3.75 -1.75 -1.91
N SER A 7 -4.96 -2.31 -1.92
CA SER A 7 -5.17 -3.71 -2.28
C SER A 7 -4.81 -3.98 -3.74
N GLN A 8 -4.36 -5.19 -4.04
CA GLN A 8 -4.00 -5.59 -5.40
C GLN A 8 -5.14 -5.39 -6.40
N GLU A 9 -6.38 -5.71 -6.03
CA GLU A 9 -7.58 -5.49 -6.85
C GLU A 9 -7.74 -4.01 -7.26
N THR A 10 -7.37 -3.09 -6.38
CA THR A 10 -7.45 -1.66 -6.67
C THR A 10 -6.42 -1.23 -7.71
N ILE A 11 -5.21 -1.79 -7.66
CA ILE A 11 -4.16 -1.54 -8.65
C ILE A 11 -4.56 -2.11 -10.01
N ASP A 12 -5.03 -3.34 -10.04
CA ASP A 12 -5.46 -4.02 -11.26
C ASP A 12 -6.58 -3.23 -11.97
N ARG A 13 -7.53 -2.72 -11.19
CA ARG A 13 -8.58 -1.84 -11.68
C ARG A 13 -8.03 -0.53 -12.26
N TRP A 14 -7.11 0.15 -11.58
CA TRP A 14 -6.54 1.40 -12.13
C TRP A 14 -5.67 1.17 -13.35
N LEU A 15 -4.98 0.04 -13.43
CA LEU A 15 -4.22 -0.37 -14.61
C LEU A 15 -5.17 -0.62 -15.78
N THR A 16 -6.28 -1.32 -15.54
CA THR A 16 -7.34 -1.56 -16.53
C THR A 16 -8.01 -0.28 -17.00
N GLU A 17 -8.22 0.68 -16.09
CA GLU A 17 -8.78 2.00 -16.40
C GLU A 17 -7.76 2.98 -17.04
N ASP A 18 -6.53 2.53 -17.33
CA ASP A 18 -5.42 3.34 -17.85
C ASP A 18 -5.11 4.59 -16.98
N ARG A 19 -5.41 4.54 -15.67
CA ARG A 19 -5.18 5.64 -14.74
C ARG A 19 -3.75 5.66 -14.20
N ILE A 20 -3.11 4.50 -14.15
CA ILE A 20 -1.73 4.31 -13.71
C ILE A 20 -0.94 3.53 -14.75
N ASP A 21 0.36 3.70 -14.72
CA ASP A 21 1.33 2.84 -15.36
C ASP A 21 2.03 2.04 -14.27
N VAL A 22 2.12 0.72 -14.39
CA VAL A 22 2.79 -0.14 -13.40
C VAL A 22 4.09 -0.65 -14.03
N GLU A 23 5.21 -0.28 -13.42
CA GLU A 23 6.55 -0.72 -13.77
C GLU A 23 7.16 -1.48 -12.58
N GLY A 24 6.88 -2.79 -12.51
CA GLY A 24 7.34 -3.65 -11.41
C GLY A 24 6.75 -3.21 -10.07
N GLU A 25 7.60 -2.71 -9.17
CA GLU A 25 7.23 -2.19 -7.85
C GLU A 25 7.02 -0.66 -7.84
N ARG A 26 6.90 -0.04 -9.02
CA ARG A 26 6.65 1.40 -9.15
C ARG A 26 5.39 1.63 -9.94
N ILE A 27 4.57 2.58 -9.49
CA ILE A 27 3.45 3.10 -10.27
C ILE A 27 3.68 4.54 -10.66
N THR A 28 3.34 4.85 -11.90
CA THR A 28 3.32 6.21 -12.41
C THR A 28 1.87 6.62 -12.61
N LEU A 29 1.43 7.62 -11.86
CA LEU A 29 0.11 8.21 -12.02
C LEU A 29 0.10 9.04 -13.30
N LYS A 30 -0.36 8.46 -14.42
CA LYS A 30 -0.47 9.10 -15.74
C LYS A 30 -1.05 10.52 -15.72
N PRO A 31 -2.13 10.83 -14.96
CA PRO A 31 -2.67 12.19 -14.93
C PRO A 31 -1.75 13.23 -14.27
N TYR A 32 -0.73 12.82 -13.50
CA TYR A 32 0.12 13.71 -12.71
C TYR A 32 1.62 13.53 -12.95
N GLY A 33 2.04 12.50 -13.71
CA GLY A 33 3.44 12.12 -13.85
C GLY A 33 4.12 11.76 -12.52
N LEU A 34 3.33 11.43 -11.49
CA LEU A 34 3.84 11.18 -10.15
C LEU A 34 4.21 9.70 -10.01
N ALA A 35 5.49 9.43 -9.77
CA ALA A 35 5.98 8.10 -9.49
C ALA A 35 5.87 7.78 -7.99
N VAL A 36 5.28 6.63 -7.68
CA VAL A 36 5.06 6.12 -6.33
C VAL A 36 5.63 4.70 -6.29
N GLU A 37 6.46 4.41 -5.31
CA GLU A 37 6.95 3.06 -5.05
C GLU A 37 5.91 2.29 -4.26
N LEU A 38 5.54 1.13 -4.77
CA LEU A 38 4.67 0.17 -4.12
C LEU A 38 5.53 -0.85 -3.42
N VAL A 39 5.49 -0.84 -2.10
CA VAL A 39 6.15 -1.85 -1.29
C VAL A 39 5.15 -2.98 -1.08
N PRO A 40 5.46 -4.23 -1.48
CA PRO A 40 4.60 -5.39 -1.21
C PRO A 40 4.27 -5.47 0.28
N ALA A 41 2.99 -5.51 0.60
CA ALA A 41 2.53 -5.47 1.97
C ALA A 41 1.21 -6.18 2.14
N VAL A 42 0.95 -6.63 3.36
CA VAL A 42 -0.28 -7.32 3.69
C VAL A 42 -0.93 -6.73 4.91
N HIS A 43 -2.25 -6.69 4.88
CA HIS A 43 -3.05 -6.29 6.03
C HIS A 43 -3.48 -7.55 6.77
N LEU A 44 -3.02 -7.72 8.01
CA LEU A 44 -3.42 -8.85 8.83
C LEU A 44 -4.84 -8.64 9.33
N VAL A 45 -5.78 -9.45 8.87
CA VAL A 45 -7.21 -9.28 9.17
C VAL A 45 -7.62 -10.10 10.37
N GLN A 46 -7.20 -11.37 10.41
CA GLN A 46 -7.56 -12.28 11.49
C GLN A 46 -6.44 -13.29 11.76
N GLU A 47 -6.36 -13.80 12.98
CA GLU A 47 -5.53 -14.96 13.31
C GLU A 47 -6.36 -16.22 13.04
N VAL A 48 -5.78 -17.17 12.30
CA VAL A 48 -6.41 -18.43 11.89
C VAL A 48 -5.79 -19.65 12.57
N ALA A 49 -4.54 -19.56 13.05
CA ALA A 49 -3.93 -20.63 13.83
C ALA A 49 -3.62 -20.14 15.23
N GLY A 50 -4.13 -20.87 16.23
CA GLY A 50 -4.24 -20.51 17.66
C GLY A 50 -2.95 -20.33 18.46
N GLY A 51 -1.85 -19.92 17.81
CA GLY A 51 -0.63 -19.47 18.46
C GLY A 51 -0.78 -18.09 19.14
N GLY A 52 -1.84 -17.34 18.83
CA GLY A 52 -2.15 -16.05 19.41
C GLY A 52 -1.47 -14.87 18.71
N ASP A 53 -1.82 -13.65 19.14
CA ASP A 53 -1.30 -12.37 18.61
C ASP A 53 -0.27 -11.74 19.55
N GLU A 54 0.79 -12.47 19.91
CA GLU A 54 1.83 -11.99 20.84
C GLU A 54 2.49 -10.69 20.37
N LYS A 55 2.64 -10.50 19.05
CA LYS A 55 3.26 -9.31 18.46
C LYS A 55 2.30 -8.16 18.17
N ALA A 56 1.01 -8.29 18.50
CA ALA A 56 0.00 -7.28 18.18
C ALA A 56 -0.02 -6.90 16.69
N TRP A 57 0.08 -7.89 15.79
CA TRP A 57 0.09 -7.68 14.34
C TRP A 57 -1.32 -7.64 13.75
N LEU A 58 -2.29 -8.22 14.44
CA LEU A 58 -3.68 -8.24 14.00
C LEU A 58 -4.22 -6.81 13.81
N GLY A 59 -4.82 -6.57 12.64
CA GLY A 59 -5.30 -5.26 12.20
C GLY A 59 -4.23 -4.30 11.68
N LYS A 60 -2.94 -4.70 11.66
CA LYS A 60 -1.84 -3.87 11.13
C LYS A 60 -1.47 -4.26 9.73
N VAL A 61 -0.92 -3.29 9.01
CA VAL A 61 -0.32 -3.51 7.69
C VAL A 61 1.17 -3.70 7.89
N LYS A 62 1.71 -4.76 7.31
CA LYS A 62 3.13 -5.10 7.37
C LYS A 62 3.67 -5.34 5.97
N SER A 63 4.85 -4.79 5.69
CA SER A 63 5.54 -5.10 4.44
C SER A 63 6.05 -6.55 4.45
N ILE A 64 6.14 -7.18 3.27
CA ILE A 64 6.68 -8.55 3.15
C ILE A 64 8.08 -8.63 3.77
N GLN A 65 8.92 -7.62 3.50
CA GLN A 65 10.26 -7.53 4.08
C GLN A 65 10.26 -7.44 5.61
N GLU A 66 9.30 -6.74 6.21
CA GLU A 66 9.16 -6.72 7.67
C GLU A 66 8.73 -8.09 8.21
N ILE A 67 7.85 -8.80 7.51
CA ILE A 67 7.39 -10.13 7.91
C ILE A 67 8.56 -11.11 7.88
N GLU A 68 9.28 -11.17 6.76
CA GLU A 68 10.47 -12.02 6.60
C GLU A 68 11.56 -11.67 7.62
N GLY A 69 11.82 -10.38 7.84
CA GLY A 69 12.81 -9.91 8.81
C GLY A 69 12.46 -10.25 10.26
N GLU A 70 11.18 -10.39 10.57
CA GLU A 70 10.67 -10.76 11.89
C GLU A 70 10.55 -12.29 12.08
N GLY A 71 10.97 -13.07 11.08
CA GLY A 71 10.92 -14.54 11.07
C GLY A 71 9.58 -15.13 10.63
N GLY A 72 8.74 -14.33 9.97
CA GLY A 72 7.49 -14.75 9.37
C GLY A 72 7.68 -15.19 7.92
N GLU A 73 6.87 -16.14 7.49
CA GLU A 73 6.74 -16.61 6.13
C GLU A 73 5.43 -16.08 5.54
N HIS A 74 5.52 -15.43 4.39
CA HIS A 74 4.34 -14.95 3.66
C HIS A 74 3.91 -15.99 2.62
N ASP A 75 2.66 -16.41 2.70
CA ASP A 75 1.99 -17.27 1.74
C ASP A 75 0.81 -16.50 1.08
N PRO A 76 0.40 -16.80 -0.16
CA PRO A 76 -0.71 -16.10 -0.79
C PRO A 76 -2.00 -16.13 0.05
N GLY A 77 -2.41 -14.95 0.54
CA GLY A 77 -3.59 -14.80 1.42
C GLY A 77 -3.37 -15.19 2.89
N SER A 78 -2.16 -15.59 3.30
CA SER A 78 -1.87 -15.90 4.71
C SER A 78 -0.43 -15.62 5.13
N VAL A 79 -0.22 -15.25 6.39
CA VAL A 79 1.12 -15.05 6.95
C VAL A 79 1.31 -16.00 8.12
N ILE A 80 2.38 -16.79 8.07
CA ILE A 80 2.76 -17.70 9.13
C ILE A 80 3.91 -17.05 9.89
N LEU A 81 3.80 -16.91 11.20
CA LEU A 81 4.85 -16.39 12.06
C LEU A 81 5.13 -17.41 13.16
N GLY A 82 6.20 -18.18 12.99
CA GLY A 82 6.52 -19.27 13.90
C GLY A 82 5.41 -20.33 13.91
N GLU A 83 4.61 -20.36 14.99
CA GLU A 83 3.48 -21.29 15.17
C GLU A 83 2.12 -20.62 14.97
N SER A 84 2.07 -19.29 14.79
CA SER A 84 0.85 -18.54 14.51
C SER A 84 0.65 -18.40 13.01
N ALA A 85 -0.61 -18.40 12.56
CA ALA A 85 -0.96 -18.12 11.17
C ALA A 85 -2.08 -17.10 11.14
N TYR A 86 -1.97 -16.14 10.24
CA TYR A 86 -2.89 -15.02 10.09
C TYR A 86 -3.45 -15.01 8.67
N GLU A 87 -4.75 -14.77 8.54
CA GLU A 87 -5.36 -14.40 7.28
C GLU A 87 -4.98 -12.97 6.95
N VAL A 88 -4.51 -12.75 5.73
CA VAL A 88 -4.07 -11.43 5.30
C VAL A 88 -4.70 -11.06 3.98
N VAL A 89 -4.87 -9.76 3.79
CA VAL A 89 -5.26 -9.19 2.49
C VAL A 89 -4.01 -8.68 1.80
N GLU A 90 -3.73 -9.22 0.62
CA GLU A 90 -2.60 -8.82 -0.21
C GLU A 90 -2.80 -7.42 -0.80
N GLY A 91 -1.71 -6.67 -0.79
CA GLY A 91 -1.67 -5.34 -1.37
C GLY A 91 -0.29 -4.73 -1.33
N PHE A 92 -0.28 -3.40 -1.33
CA PHE A 92 0.92 -2.62 -1.49
C PHE A 92 0.83 -1.37 -0.62
N ILE A 93 1.94 -1.01 0.01
CA ILE A 93 2.11 0.28 0.65
C ILE A 93 2.63 1.27 -0.40
N GLY A 94 1.84 2.30 -0.69
CA GLY A 94 2.30 3.42 -1.50
C GLY A 94 3.25 4.31 -0.72
N ARG A 95 4.52 4.34 -1.13
CA ARG A 95 5.56 5.27 -0.66
C ARG A 95 5.97 6.16 -1.81
N LEU A 96 6.02 7.48 -1.60
CA LEU A 96 6.56 8.39 -2.60
C LEU A 96 7.99 7.98 -2.94
N ALA A 97 8.20 7.52 -4.17
CA ALA A 97 9.53 7.29 -4.72
C ALA A 97 10.18 8.67 -4.76
N GLY A 98 11.20 8.88 -3.92
CA GLY A 98 11.73 10.18 -3.56
C GLY A 98 11.76 11.18 -4.72
N SER A 99 10.75 12.06 -4.78
CA SER A 99 10.86 13.26 -5.59
C SER A 99 11.58 14.28 -4.72
N THR A 100 12.88 14.44 -4.95
CA THR A 100 13.67 15.59 -4.46
C THR A 100 13.18 16.92 -5.06
N ASP A 101 12.16 16.89 -5.91
CA ASP A 101 11.50 18.06 -6.49
C ASP A 101 10.28 18.52 -5.66
N PRO A 102 10.44 19.54 -4.79
CA PRO A 102 9.34 20.12 -4.02
C PRO A 102 8.22 20.70 -4.91
N GLY A 103 8.52 21.06 -6.16
CA GLY A 103 7.54 21.56 -7.12
C GLY A 103 6.52 20.51 -7.59
N LEU A 104 6.93 19.24 -7.66
CA LEU A 104 6.04 18.13 -8.06
C LEU A 104 5.10 17.76 -6.92
N ALA A 105 5.59 17.75 -5.67
CA ALA A 105 4.78 17.51 -4.47
C ALA A 105 3.70 18.59 -4.30
N GLU A 106 4.04 19.87 -4.50
CA GLU A 106 3.09 20.97 -4.39
C GLU A 106 2.06 20.97 -5.54
N SER A 107 2.49 20.59 -6.75
CA SER A 107 1.61 20.46 -7.92
C SER A 107 0.66 19.26 -7.81
N ALA A 108 1.16 18.13 -7.30
CA ALA A 108 0.33 16.98 -6.95
C ALA A 108 -0.71 17.40 -5.92
N ARG A 109 -0.31 18.07 -4.83
CA ARG A 109 -1.24 18.56 -3.79
C ARG A 109 -2.37 19.42 -4.35
N ARG A 110 -2.03 20.36 -5.22
CA ARG A 110 -3.00 21.30 -5.83
C ARG A 110 -3.98 20.62 -6.77
N THR A 111 -3.53 19.57 -7.45
CA THR A 111 -4.34 18.85 -8.44
C THR A 111 -5.22 17.79 -7.75
N LEU A 112 -4.69 17.15 -6.71
CA LEU A 112 -5.40 16.20 -5.85
C LEU A 112 -6.55 16.86 -5.08
N SER A 113 -6.45 18.15 -4.75
CA SER A 113 -7.53 18.92 -4.11
C SER A 113 -8.72 19.24 -5.03
N GLN A 114 -8.64 18.96 -6.34
CA GLN A 114 -9.67 19.31 -7.34
C GLN A 114 -10.46 18.10 -7.88
N ILE A 115 -10.20 16.88 -7.41
CA ILE A 115 -10.81 15.65 -7.95
C ILE A 115 -11.91 15.16 -7.01
N THR A 116 -13.11 14.96 -7.55
CA THR A 116 -14.34 14.56 -6.86
C THR A 116 -14.38 13.05 -6.55
N PRO A 117 -14.98 12.62 -5.43
CA PRO A 117 -14.70 11.31 -4.83
C PRO A 117 -15.39 10.10 -5.43
N LYS A 118 -14.58 9.15 -5.90
CA LYS A 118 -14.87 7.72 -6.01
C LYS A 118 -13.57 6.99 -6.36
N ASP A 119 -13.19 6.02 -5.53
CA ASP A 119 -12.06 5.09 -5.69
C ASP A 119 -10.71 5.53 -5.10
N GLY A 120 -10.02 4.55 -4.50
CA GLY A 120 -8.89 4.67 -3.55
C GLY A 120 -7.66 5.47 -4.02
N LEU A 121 -7.69 5.99 -5.24
CA LEU A 121 -6.72 6.95 -5.77
C LEU A 121 -6.79 8.23 -4.96
N GLU A 122 -7.98 8.54 -4.45
CA GLU A 122 -8.22 9.68 -3.59
C GLU A 122 -7.77 9.43 -2.13
N ALA A 123 -7.67 8.19 -1.67
CA ALA A 123 -7.07 7.88 -0.38
C ALA A 123 -5.56 8.14 -0.43
N LEU A 124 -4.91 7.74 -1.53
CA LEU A 124 -3.55 8.17 -1.88
C LEU A 124 -3.46 9.70 -1.97
N ALA A 125 -4.38 10.33 -2.69
CA ALA A 125 -4.40 11.77 -2.93
C ALA A 125 -4.58 12.62 -1.66
N ARG A 126 -5.59 12.30 -0.84
CA ARG A 126 -5.96 13.06 0.36
C ARG A 126 -4.90 13.01 1.44
N HIS A 127 -4.26 11.86 1.63
CA HIS A 127 -3.26 11.70 2.68
C HIS A 127 -1.85 12.19 2.25
N LEU A 128 -1.65 12.46 0.96
CA LEU A 128 -0.49 13.20 0.45
C LEU A 128 -0.62 14.73 0.63
N VAL A 129 -1.82 15.24 0.97
CA VAL A 129 -2.11 16.68 1.03
C VAL A 129 -1.97 17.29 2.42
N ILE A 130 -2.07 16.54 3.53
CA ILE A 130 -2.12 17.15 4.88
C ILE A 130 -1.24 16.37 5.86
N SER A 131 -0.45 17.14 6.61
CA SER A 131 0.50 16.81 7.69
C SER A 131 0.14 15.63 8.59
#